data_AF-A0A845S059-F1
#
_entry.id   AF-A0A845S059-F1
#
_cell.length_a   1.000
_cell.length_b   1.000
_cell.length_c   1.000
_cell.angle_alpha   90.00
_cell.angle_beta   90.00
_cell.angle_gamma   90.00
#
_symmetry.space_group_name_H-M   'P 1'
#
loop_
_entity.id
_entity.type
_entity.pdbx_description
1 polymer ?
#
loop_
_entity_poly.entity_id
_entity_poly.type
_entity_poly.pdbx_seq_one_letter_code
_entity_poly.pdbx_strand_id
1 'polypeptide(L)'
;MLKLISFYKFVKIKSPIDNKFTFRKFLIDNKLKGSIIFSLEGINGSVSGKQSNIDLLIKFLKEKFSFKDFDTINECEVDFIPFKRAKIKIKNEVVPLNELFNDDKYKFQNRIEPEDWNKLILSNDVTVVDVRKSFESEIGTFEKAINPKINDFRKFPEYFEKLS
;
A
#
# COMPACT_ATOMS: atom_id res chain seq x y z
N MET A 1 1.77 -1.33 24.09
CA MET A 1 0.99 -0.62 23.06
C MET A 1 0.85 -1.49 21.81
N LEU A 2 -0.34 -1.51 21.22
CA LEU A 2 -0.58 -2.17 19.93
C LEU A 2 -0.48 -1.13 18.82
N LYS A 3 0.11 -1.53 17.69
CA LYS A 3 0.19 -0.73 16.47
C LYS A 3 -0.46 -1.46 15.32
N LEU A 4 -0.97 -0.69 14.38
CA LEU A 4 -1.30 -1.08 13.03
C LEU A 4 -0.35 -0.33 12.09
N ILE A 5 0.35 -1.06 11.23
CA ILE A 5 1.14 -0.48 10.15
C ILE A 5 0.53 -0.83 8.80
N SER A 6 0.64 0.10 7.86
CA SER A 6 0.38 -0.08 6.43
C SER A 6 1.63 0.36 5.68
N PHE A 7 2.10 -0.42 4.72
CA PHE A 7 3.33 -0.11 4.01
C PHE A 7 3.33 -0.66 2.59
N TYR A 8 4.12 -0.02 1.72
CA TYR A 8 4.53 -0.64 0.47
C TYR A 8 5.98 -0.27 0.12
N LYS A 9 6.60 -1.13 -0.68
CA LYS A 9 7.93 -0.93 -1.24
C LYS A 9 8.01 -1.59 -2.61
N PHE A 10 8.33 -0.81 -3.62
CA PHE A 10 8.80 -1.32 -4.90
C PHE A 10 10.26 -1.77 -4.74
N VAL A 11 10.48 -3.06 -4.94
CA VAL A 11 11.80 -3.70 -4.88
C VAL A 11 11.71 -4.99 -5.67
N LYS A 12 12.66 -5.24 -6.57
CA LYS A 12 12.64 -6.44 -7.41
C LYS A 12 12.82 -7.69 -6.55
N ILE A 13 11.83 -8.58 -6.56
CA ILE A 13 11.87 -9.87 -5.85
C ILE A 13 11.96 -10.99 -6.88
N LYS A 14 13.08 -11.72 -6.88
CA LYS A 14 13.32 -12.83 -7.82
C LYS A 14 12.28 -13.94 -7.73
N SER A 15 11.95 -14.35 -6.50
CA SER A 15 11.00 -15.43 -6.24
C SER A 15 10.09 -15.07 -5.06
N PRO A 16 8.90 -14.47 -5.33
CA PRO A 16 7.95 -14.10 -4.29
C PRO A 16 7.45 -15.31 -3.49
N ILE A 17 7.33 -16.47 -4.15
CA ILE A 17 6.80 -17.69 -3.53
C ILE A 17 7.68 -18.22 -2.39
N ASP A 18 9.01 -18.06 -2.48
CA ASP A 18 9.96 -18.51 -1.46
C ASP A 18 9.78 -17.77 -0.13
N ASN A 19 9.22 -16.56 -0.18
CA ASN A 19 8.96 -15.75 1.00
C ASN A 19 7.70 -16.21 1.76
N LYS A 20 6.82 -17.00 1.13
CA LYS A 20 5.50 -17.33 1.70
C LYS A 20 5.59 -18.05 3.03
N PHE A 21 6.40 -19.10 3.11
CA PHE A 21 6.51 -19.90 4.34
C PHE A 21 7.25 -19.13 5.43
N THR A 22 8.42 -18.57 5.09
CA THR A 22 9.28 -17.83 6.00
C THR A 22 8.56 -16.68 6.68
N PHE A 23 7.89 -15.81 5.91
CA PHE A 23 7.17 -14.67 6.49
C PHE A 23 5.90 -15.10 7.21
N ARG A 24 5.19 -16.13 6.73
CA ARG A 24 4.02 -16.65 7.46
C ARG A 24 4.42 -17.16 8.84
N LYS A 25 5.50 -17.93 8.92
CA LYS A 25 6.04 -18.43 10.18
C LYS A 25 6.49 -17.28 11.08
N PHE A 26 7.26 -16.33 10.55
CA PHE A 26 7.70 -15.15 11.28
C PHE A 26 6.53 -14.37 11.91
N LEU A 27 5.45 -14.13 11.15
CA LEU A 27 4.27 -13.43 11.66
C LEU A 27 3.60 -14.22 12.80
N ILE A 28 3.47 -15.53 12.68
CA ILE A 28 2.85 -16.38 13.70
C ILE A 28 3.69 -16.42 14.97
N ASP A 29 4.99 -16.68 14.84
CA ASP A 29 5.93 -16.79 15.97
C ASP A 29 6.00 -15.47 16.75
N ASN A 30 5.90 -14.32 16.05
CA ASN A 30 5.88 -12.99 16.65
C ASN A 30 4.46 -12.48 16.99
N LYS A 31 3.42 -13.33 16.95
CA LYS A 31 2.03 -12.97 17.28
C LYS A 31 1.48 -11.77 16.50
N LEU A 32 1.98 -11.57 15.27
CA LEU A 32 1.54 -10.54 14.35
C LEU A 32 0.35 -11.03 13.52
N LYS A 33 -0.62 -10.16 13.27
CA LYS A 33 -1.79 -10.47 12.41
C LYS A 33 -1.92 -9.42 11.33
N GLY A 34 -2.40 -9.83 10.16
CA GLY A 34 -2.45 -8.96 8.99
C GLY A 34 -2.19 -9.71 7.70
N SER A 35 -1.94 -8.96 6.63
CA SER A 35 -1.55 -9.53 5.35
C SER A 35 -0.35 -8.83 4.75
N ILE A 36 0.55 -9.62 4.17
CA ILE A 36 1.64 -9.15 3.32
C ILE A 36 1.43 -9.77 1.93
N ILE A 37 1.52 -8.94 0.90
CA ILE A 37 1.51 -9.28 -0.51
C ILE A 37 2.95 -9.21 -0.99
N PHE A 38 3.41 -10.28 -1.62
CA PHE A 38 4.65 -10.30 -2.40
C PHE A 38 4.31 -10.47 -3.87
N SER A 39 5.00 -9.72 -4.71
CA SER A 39 5.01 -9.85 -6.16
C SER A 39 6.42 -9.64 -6.70
N LEU A 40 6.60 -9.77 -8.01
CA LEU A 40 7.92 -9.57 -8.63
C LEU A 40 8.41 -8.13 -8.47
N GLU A 41 7.49 -7.17 -8.40
CA GLU A 41 7.79 -5.74 -8.34
C GLU A 41 7.92 -5.20 -6.90
N GLY A 42 7.51 -5.96 -5.88
CA GLY A 42 7.70 -5.52 -4.50
C GLY A 42 6.79 -6.14 -3.45
N ILE A 43 6.51 -5.31 -2.44
CA ILE A 43 5.86 -5.69 -1.18
C ILE A 43 4.77 -4.68 -0.85
N ASN A 44 3.61 -5.14 -0.41
CA ASN A 44 2.57 -4.30 0.22
C ASN A 44 1.96 -5.06 1.39
N GLY A 45 1.73 -4.39 2.51
CA GLY A 45 1.14 -5.04 3.66
C GLY A 45 0.37 -4.11 4.57
N SER A 46 -0.47 -4.76 5.39
CA SER A 46 -1.04 -4.16 6.58
C SER A 46 -0.96 -5.18 7.70
N VAL A 47 -0.25 -4.83 8.78
CA VAL A 47 0.08 -5.74 9.88
C VAL A 47 -0.11 -5.02 11.20
N SER A 48 -0.65 -5.72 12.19
CA SER A 48 -0.86 -5.22 13.54
C SER A 48 -0.31 -6.16 14.59
N GLY A 49 0.13 -5.60 15.70
CA GLY A 49 0.66 -6.32 16.85
C GLY A 49 1.32 -5.39 17.86
N LYS A 50 2.09 -5.94 18.80
CA LYS A 50 2.88 -5.14 19.75
C LYS A 50 3.98 -4.37 19.00
N GLN A 51 4.25 -3.13 19.43
CA GLN A 51 5.32 -2.28 18.85
C GLN A 51 6.62 -3.05 18.62
N SER A 52 7.15 -3.70 19.67
CA SER A 52 8.40 -4.46 19.59
C SER A 52 8.42 -5.51 18.48
N ASN A 53 7.26 -6.11 18.17
CA ASN A 53 7.15 -7.15 17.15
C ASN A 53 7.00 -6.53 15.75
N ILE A 54 6.38 -5.36 15.67
CA ILE A 54 6.34 -4.55 14.44
C ILE A 54 7.75 -4.11 14.06
N ASP A 55 8.54 -3.64 15.02
CA ASP A 55 9.94 -3.23 14.78
C ASP A 55 10.77 -4.40 14.24
N LEU A 56 10.58 -5.60 14.81
CA LEU A 56 11.22 -6.83 14.32
C LEU A 56 10.79 -7.15 12.88
N LEU A 57 9.51 -6.99 12.52
CA LEU A 57 9.04 -7.20 11.15
C LEU A 57 9.66 -6.20 10.18
N ILE A 58 9.70 -4.92 10.55
CA ILE A 58 10.29 -3.85 9.74
C ILE A 58 11.76 -4.17 9.46
N LYS A 59 12.52 -4.51 10.51
CA LYS A 59 13.92 -4.91 10.38
C LYS A 59 14.08 -6.13 9.47
N PHE A 60 13.27 -7.16 9.68
CA PHE A 60 13.34 -8.38 8.89
C PHE A 60 13.04 -8.15 7.39
N LEU A 61 12.07 -7.29 7.07
CA LEU A 61 11.78 -6.89 5.68
C LEU A 61 12.96 -6.14 5.05
N LYS A 62 13.50 -5.13 5.75
CA LYS A 62 14.62 -4.32 5.28
C LYS A 62 15.86 -5.18 5.00
N GLU A 63 16.20 -6.09 5.92
CA GLU A 63 17.34 -7.00 5.79
C GLU A 63 17.13 -8.03 4.68
N LYS A 64 15.94 -8.64 4.58
CA LYS A 64 15.66 -9.68 3.60
C LYS A 64 15.72 -9.19 2.15
N PHE A 65 15.28 -7.95 1.92
CA PHE A 65 15.17 -7.36 0.58
C PHE A 65 16.17 -6.22 0.34
N SER A 66 17.11 -6.03 1.26
CA SER A 66 18.23 -5.08 1.15
C SER A 66 17.80 -3.64 0.80
N PHE A 67 16.73 -3.13 1.42
CA PHE A 67 16.31 -1.74 1.27
C PHE A 67 16.42 -0.99 2.59
N LYS A 68 16.74 0.32 2.51
CA LYS A 68 16.85 1.18 3.69
C LYS A 68 15.47 1.63 4.18
N ASP A 69 14.63 2.11 3.27
CA ASP A 69 13.33 2.71 3.60
C ASP A 69 12.20 2.22 2.69
N PHE A 70 11.00 2.17 3.26
CA PHE A 70 9.76 1.94 2.51
C PHE A 70 9.46 3.15 1.63
N ASP A 71 8.75 2.95 0.52
CA ASP A 71 8.29 4.08 -0.29
C ASP A 71 7.15 4.84 0.40
N THR A 72 6.39 4.11 1.24
CA THR A 72 5.48 4.67 2.25
C THR A 72 5.31 3.66 3.38
N ILE A 73 5.29 4.16 4.61
CA ILE A 73 4.86 3.43 5.80
C ILE A 73 4.02 4.37 6.66
N ASN A 74 2.84 3.90 7.04
CA ASN A 74 1.93 4.60 7.94
C ASN A 74 1.77 3.77 9.20
N GLU A 75 1.82 4.43 10.36
CA GLU A 75 1.67 3.78 11.66
C GLU A 75 0.54 4.43 12.44
N CYS A 76 -0.27 3.60 13.09
CA CYS A 76 -1.39 4.04 13.92
C CYS A 76 -1.47 3.21 15.20
N GLU A 77 -1.86 3.84 16.30
CA GLU A 77 -2.17 3.16 17.56
C GLU A 77 -3.59 2.62 17.53
N VAL A 78 -3.75 1.41 18.03
CA VAL A 78 -5.04 0.72 18.01
C VAL A 78 -5.32 0.08 19.37
N ASP A 79 -6.57 0.14 19.79
CA ASP A 79 -6.99 -0.50 21.06
C ASP A 79 -7.13 -2.02 20.93
N PHE A 80 -7.33 -2.51 19.70
CA PHE A 80 -7.48 -3.93 19.41
C PHE A 80 -6.85 -4.30 18.06
N ILE A 81 -6.62 -5.61 17.86
CA ILE A 81 -6.06 -6.14 16.61
C ILE A 81 -7.20 -6.32 15.57
N PRO A 82 -7.21 -5.57 14.45
CA PRO A 82 -8.32 -5.61 13.49
C PRO A 82 -8.29 -6.83 12.56
N PHE A 83 -7.21 -7.61 12.55
CA PHE A 83 -7.05 -8.75 11.67
C PHE A 83 -7.27 -10.10 12.37
N LYS A 84 -8.02 -11.00 11.73
CA LYS A 84 -8.28 -12.34 12.28
C LYS A 84 -7.04 -13.25 12.32
N ARG A 85 -6.16 -13.18 11.31
CA ARG A 85 -5.00 -14.08 11.15
C ARG A 85 -3.89 -13.48 10.30
N ALA A 86 -2.68 -14.02 10.42
CA ALA A 86 -1.58 -13.77 9.49
C ALA A 86 -1.85 -14.43 8.12
N LYS A 87 -1.65 -13.67 7.04
CA LYS A 87 -1.81 -14.13 5.65
C LYS A 87 -0.63 -13.65 4.82
N ILE A 88 -0.08 -14.53 3.99
CA ILE A 88 0.84 -14.14 2.91
C ILE A 88 0.14 -14.42 1.59
N LYS A 89 0.09 -13.42 0.72
CA LYS A 89 -0.49 -13.50 -0.62
C LYS A 89 0.63 -13.35 -1.64
N ILE A 90 0.64 -14.21 -2.64
CA ILE A 90 1.49 -14.05 -3.82
C ILE A 90 0.61 -13.49 -4.93
N LYS A 91 1.05 -12.41 -5.55
CA LYS A 91 0.35 -11.72 -6.63
C LYS A 91 1.34 -11.38 -7.74
N ASN A 92 0.82 -11.14 -8.94
CA ASN A 92 1.64 -10.71 -10.07
C ASN A 92 2.15 -9.28 -9.86
N GLU A 93 1.29 -8.44 -9.28
CA GLU A 93 1.54 -7.02 -8.99
C GLU A 93 1.27 -6.73 -7.50
N VAL A 94 2.02 -5.78 -6.95
CA VAL A 94 1.79 -5.17 -5.63
C VAL A 94 0.48 -4.38 -5.66
N VAL A 95 0.24 -3.64 -6.75
CA VAL A 95 -0.97 -2.88 -7.01
C VAL A 95 -1.43 -3.19 -8.44
N PRO A 96 -2.66 -3.71 -8.63
CA PRO A 96 -3.10 -4.23 -9.93
C PRO A 96 -3.44 -3.09 -10.91
N LEU A 97 -2.45 -2.60 -11.64
CA LEU A 97 -2.59 -1.60 -12.72
C LEU A 97 -2.58 -2.22 -14.11
N ASN A 98 -2.34 -3.54 -14.23
CA ASN A 98 -2.09 -4.25 -15.48
C ASN A 98 -0.86 -3.72 -16.27
N GLU A 99 -0.03 -2.90 -15.65
CA GLU A 99 1.28 -2.50 -16.17
C GLU A 99 2.36 -2.96 -15.20
N LEU A 100 3.41 -3.58 -15.71
CA LEU A 100 4.57 -3.92 -14.90
C LEU A 100 5.26 -2.63 -14.44
N PHE A 101 5.59 -2.57 -13.15
CA PHE A 101 6.34 -1.47 -12.61
C PHE A 101 7.65 -1.21 -13.39
N ASN A 102 7.86 0.03 -13.81
CA ASN A 102 9.04 0.49 -14.53
C ASN A 102 9.60 1.74 -13.85
N ASP A 103 10.74 1.60 -13.16
CA ASP A 103 11.43 2.68 -12.42
C ASP A 103 11.58 3.98 -13.25
N ASP A 104 11.80 3.89 -14.56
CA ASP A 104 11.99 5.06 -15.43
C ASP A 104 10.70 5.87 -15.64
N LYS A 105 9.54 5.21 -15.55
CA LYS A 105 8.21 5.84 -15.69
C LYS A 105 7.74 6.46 -14.36
N TYR A 106 8.10 5.86 -13.23
CA TYR A 106 7.63 6.30 -11.91
C TYR A 106 8.52 7.41 -11.35
N LYS A 107 8.43 8.59 -11.95
CA LYS A 107 9.03 9.80 -11.39
C LYS A 107 8.18 10.28 -10.21
N PHE A 108 8.71 10.17 -8.99
CA PHE A 108 8.16 10.75 -7.76
C PHE A 108 7.98 12.28 -7.77
N GLN A 109 8.20 12.93 -8.92
CA GLN A 109 8.34 14.39 -9.07
C GLN A 109 7.04 15.16 -8.80
N ASN A 110 5.88 14.50 -8.82
CA ASN A 110 4.57 15.14 -8.61
C ASN A 110 3.96 14.82 -7.24
N ARG A 111 4.76 14.41 -6.25
CA ARG A 111 4.28 14.27 -4.86
C ARG A 111 4.10 15.64 -4.22
N ILE A 112 3.02 15.79 -3.48
CA ILE A 112 2.66 17.02 -2.77
C ILE A 112 2.52 16.65 -1.30
N GLU A 113 3.07 17.48 -0.42
CA GLU A 113 2.94 17.30 1.02
C GLU A 113 1.51 17.56 1.50
N PRO A 114 1.03 16.92 2.58
CA PRO A 114 -0.34 17.06 3.05
C PRO A 114 -0.78 18.52 3.28
N GLU A 115 0.10 19.39 3.74
CA GLU A 115 -0.21 20.80 3.98
C GLU A 115 -0.51 21.58 2.68
N ASP A 116 0.19 21.23 1.60
CA ASP A 116 0.02 21.87 0.29
C ASP A 116 -1.15 21.25 -0.49
N TRP A 117 -1.44 19.96 -0.25
CA TRP A 117 -2.58 19.27 -0.86
C TRP A 117 -3.90 20.00 -0.58
N ASN A 118 -4.14 20.40 0.67
CA ASN A 118 -5.38 21.08 1.06
C ASN A 118 -5.58 22.41 0.33
N LYS A 119 -4.49 23.12 0.00
CA LYS A 119 -4.58 24.36 -0.79
C LYS A 119 -4.84 24.05 -2.26
N LEU A 120 -4.15 23.04 -2.80
CA LEU A 120 -4.24 22.67 -4.21
C LEU A 120 -5.66 22.24 -4.61
N ILE A 121 -6.31 21.40 -3.80
CA ILE A 121 -7.65 20.89 -4.11
C ILE A 121 -8.76 21.96 -4.07
N LEU A 122 -8.48 23.13 -3.49
CA LEU A 122 -9.42 24.24 -3.45
C LEU A 122 -9.39 25.09 -4.73
N SER A 123 -8.31 25.00 -5.51
CA SER A 123 -8.13 25.76 -6.75
C SER A 123 -9.13 25.32 -7.83
N ASN A 124 -9.65 26.27 -8.59
CA ASN A 124 -10.70 26.00 -9.60
C ASN A 124 -10.17 25.34 -10.89
N ASP A 125 -8.86 25.36 -11.11
CA ASP A 125 -8.15 24.75 -12.24
C ASP A 125 -7.67 23.33 -11.94
N VAL A 126 -7.99 22.79 -10.76
CA VAL A 126 -7.58 21.45 -10.33
C VAL A 126 -8.77 20.49 -10.39
N THR A 127 -8.59 19.40 -11.13
CA THR A 127 -9.54 18.27 -11.10
C THR A 127 -9.02 17.24 -10.11
N VAL A 128 -9.78 17.03 -9.02
CA VAL A 128 -9.48 16.00 -8.02
C VAL A 128 -10.19 14.71 -8.43
N VAL A 129 -9.45 13.62 -8.54
CA VAL A 129 -9.99 12.30 -8.91
C VAL A 129 -9.73 11.32 -7.79
N ASP A 130 -10.79 10.69 -7.27
CA ASP A 130 -10.67 9.63 -6.28
C ASP A 130 -10.40 8.29 -6.97
N VAL A 131 -9.18 7.79 -6.86
CA VAL A 131 -8.73 6.58 -7.55
C VAL A 131 -9.05 5.29 -6.79
N ARG A 132 -9.74 5.38 -5.64
CA ARG A 132 -10.15 4.23 -4.82
C ARG A 132 -11.37 3.54 -5.41
N LYS A 133 -11.77 2.42 -4.80
CA LYS A 133 -13.01 1.75 -5.21
C LYS A 133 -14.22 2.60 -4.85
N SER A 134 -15.27 2.49 -5.67
CA SER A 134 -16.55 3.18 -5.50
C SER A 134 -17.06 3.20 -4.05
N PHE A 135 -17.10 2.05 -3.38
CA PHE A 135 -17.59 1.94 -2.00
C PHE A 135 -16.73 2.72 -0.99
N GLU A 136 -15.42 2.87 -1.23
CA GLU A 136 -14.53 3.62 -0.34
C GLU A 136 -14.77 5.12 -0.46
N SER A 137 -15.04 5.59 -1.68
CA SER A 137 -15.44 6.97 -1.96
C SER A 137 -16.81 7.31 -1.39
N GLU A 138 -17.75 6.37 -1.40
CA GLU A 138 -19.09 6.55 -0.83
C GLU A 138 -19.08 6.69 0.70
N ILE A 139 -18.13 6.05 1.39
CA ILE A 139 -17.94 6.22 2.84
C ILE A 139 -17.43 7.64 3.16
N GLY A 140 -16.62 8.21 2.26
CA GLY A 140 -16.10 9.56 2.39
C GLY A 140 -15.00 9.83 1.37
N THR A 141 -14.99 11.04 0.81
CA THR A 141 -13.99 11.50 -0.16
C THR A 141 -13.71 12.99 0.05
N PHE A 142 -12.67 13.51 -0.60
CA PHE A 142 -12.36 14.94 -0.56
C PHE A 142 -13.46 15.76 -1.25
N GLU A 143 -13.68 16.97 -0.77
CA GLU A 143 -14.64 17.88 -1.39
C GLU A 143 -14.28 18.10 -2.88
N LYS A 144 -15.29 18.11 -3.76
CA LYS A 144 -15.17 18.20 -5.22
C LYS A 144 -14.46 17.01 -5.92
N ALA A 145 -14.05 15.96 -5.20
CA ALA A 145 -13.43 14.81 -5.83
C ALA A 145 -14.41 14.05 -6.73
N ILE A 146 -14.00 13.80 -7.97
CA ILE A 146 -14.74 12.98 -8.92
C ILE A 146 -14.51 11.52 -8.57
N ASN A 147 -15.60 10.77 -8.38
CA ASN A 147 -15.56 9.32 -8.24
C ASN A 147 -15.74 8.68 -9.64
N PRO A 148 -14.73 7.96 -10.17
CA PRO A 148 -14.81 7.26 -11.45
C PRO A 148 -15.83 6.10 -11.46
N LYS A 149 -16.38 5.72 -10.29
CA LYS A 149 -17.27 4.58 -10.08
C LYS A 149 -16.67 3.25 -10.53
N ILE A 150 -15.36 3.12 -10.32
CA ILE A 150 -14.59 1.94 -10.69
C ILE A 150 -14.55 0.96 -9.53
N ASN A 151 -14.89 -0.31 -9.79
CA ASN A 151 -14.85 -1.39 -8.80
C ASN A 151 -13.52 -2.18 -8.82
N ASP A 152 -12.78 -2.07 -9.93
CA ASP A 152 -11.48 -2.71 -10.14
C ASP A 152 -10.48 -1.68 -10.64
N PHE A 153 -9.43 -1.44 -9.83
CA PHE A 153 -8.40 -0.45 -10.10
C PHE A 153 -7.74 -0.61 -11.47
N ARG A 154 -7.75 -1.83 -12.03
CA ARG A 154 -7.30 -2.12 -13.39
C ARG A 154 -8.00 -1.35 -14.50
N LYS A 155 -9.20 -0.82 -14.24
CA LYS A 155 -9.96 0.00 -15.21
C LYS A 155 -9.64 1.49 -15.11
N PHE A 156 -8.84 1.89 -14.12
CA PHE A 156 -8.48 3.29 -13.93
C PHE A 156 -7.70 3.88 -15.11
N PRO A 157 -6.73 3.19 -15.74
CA PRO A 157 -6.04 3.72 -16.91
C PRO A 157 -6.99 4.12 -18.06
N GLU A 158 -7.99 3.28 -18.36
CA GLU A 158 -9.00 3.58 -19.39
C GLU A 158 -9.86 4.80 -19.04
N TYR A 159 -10.13 5.04 -17.75
CA TYR A 159 -10.83 6.23 -17.31
C TYR A 159 -9.95 7.48 -17.42
N PHE A 160 -8.68 7.36 -17.06
CA PHE A 160 -7.73 8.47 -17.12
C PHE A 160 -7.53 8.96 -18.56
N GLU A 161 -7.41 8.05 -19.53
CA GLU A 161 -7.34 8.40 -20.97
C GLU A 161 -8.57 9.14 -21.50
N LYS A 162 -9.75 8.96 -20.88
CA LYS A 162 -10.97 9.69 -21.25
C LYS A 162 -11.08 11.06 -20.60
N LEU A 163 -10.30 11.30 -19.55
CA LEU A 163 -10.28 12.56 -18.80
C LEU A 163 -9.26 13.56 -19.38
N SER A 164 -8.17 13.06 -19.98
CA SER A 164 -7.12 13.80 -20.69
C SER A 164 -7.50 14.15 -22.12
#